data_AF-A0A6B8VZ33-F1
#
_entry.id   AF-A0A6B8VZ33-F1
#
_cell.length_a   1.000
_cell.length_b   1.000
_cell.length_c   1.000
_cell.angle_alpha   90.00
_cell.angle_beta   90.00
_cell.angle_gamma   90.00
#
_symmetry.space_group_name_H-M   'P 1'
#
loop_
_entity.id
_entity.type
_entity.pdbx_description
1 polymer ?
#
loop_
_entity_poly.entity_id
_entity_poly.type
_entity_poly.pdbx_seq_one_letter_code
_entity_poly.pdbx_strand_id
1 'polypeptide(L)'
;MTVSLHDLATTDQLLLVSDFDGTIAGLSPDAYDVPVNRDSLAALSRLAGLPNTTVAVLTGRHLAGLARVCELSDPVVLAGSHGAENSEHGVVLTEEQSTALAGVERQLRAITEQHPPAFVELKPLQRVVHVAALAEQDPDAAARVLARAALVEHPGATMAPGKNIIEFSVSTVDKGDWIAAERERRGASATVFIGDDTTDENGFRVLGSADLGIKVGEGATAAGMRVADRAAVAAFLAELAGARARHTGIPVELGPGFRAIAAGMTAEVLRVHDWDAQTPCEQWVARDIICHLCDWYPRNLRLAGVELDLRCQAATDPVGAWQELVAKVQLLLDDPVTAQAVFADGPDRGSTVGAATKGYFLPDVFMHTWDLARSQGHDVELDEDYAQRNLHGLESQGELLQDGGKFGVPQRTPEGASAGLRLMAHVGRRPDFGLS
;
A
#
# COMPACT_ATOMS: atom_id res chain seq x y z
N MET A 1 -3.37 -5.69 -30.92
CA MET A 1 -4.63 -5.38 -30.21
C MET A 1 -4.24 -4.50 -29.03
N THR A 2 -5.00 -3.45 -28.75
CA THR A 2 -4.78 -2.60 -27.57
C THR A 2 -5.39 -3.29 -26.36
N VAL A 3 -4.59 -3.51 -25.30
CA VAL A 3 -5.07 -4.10 -24.04
C VAL A 3 -6.07 -3.14 -23.40
N SER A 4 -7.27 -3.63 -23.08
CA SER A 4 -8.32 -2.83 -22.42
C SER A 4 -8.27 -2.96 -20.90
N LEU A 5 -8.90 -2.01 -20.19
CA LEU A 5 -9.06 -2.09 -18.74
C LEU A 5 -9.85 -3.35 -18.33
N HIS A 6 -10.81 -3.78 -19.16
CA HIS A 6 -11.55 -5.02 -18.92
C HIS A 6 -10.62 -6.24 -18.97
N ASP A 7 -9.77 -6.35 -20.00
CA ASP A 7 -8.82 -7.46 -20.14
C ASP A 7 -7.88 -7.55 -18.92
N LEU A 8 -7.39 -6.40 -18.43
CA LEU A 8 -6.56 -6.33 -17.22
C LEU A 8 -7.33 -6.72 -15.96
N ALA A 9 -8.57 -6.24 -15.81
CA ALA A 9 -9.39 -6.54 -14.65
C ALA A 9 -9.80 -8.03 -14.57
N THR A 10 -9.91 -8.71 -15.71
CA THR A 10 -10.33 -10.13 -15.78
C THR A 10 -9.21 -11.11 -16.08
N THR A 11 -7.95 -10.68 -16.12
CA THR A 11 -6.80 -11.58 -16.26
C THR A 11 -6.71 -12.56 -15.10
N ASP A 12 -6.16 -13.76 -15.30
CA ASP A 12 -6.08 -14.76 -14.23
C ASP A 12 -5.19 -14.26 -13.08
N GLN A 13 -3.95 -13.87 -13.36
CA GLN A 13 -2.98 -13.31 -12.41
C GLN A 13 -2.55 -11.92 -12.86
N LEU A 14 -2.91 -10.89 -12.09
CA LEU A 14 -2.56 -9.49 -12.37
C LEU A 14 -1.32 -9.10 -11.57
N LEU A 15 -0.30 -8.57 -12.25
CA LEU A 15 0.81 -7.85 -11.62
C LEU A 15 0.67 -6.37 -11.94
N LEU A 16 0.49 -5.52 -10.93
CA LEU A 16 0.51 -4.07 -11.08
C LEU A 16 1.75 -3.51 -10.42
N VAL A 17 2.57 -2.79 -11.18
CA VAL A 17 3.78 -2.13 -10.72
C VAL A 17 3.62 -0.63 -10.95
N SER A 18 3.88 0.17 -9.94
CA SER A 18 3.92 1.63 -10.05
C SER A 18 5.29 2.13 -9.65
N ASP A 19 5.84 3.06 -10.40
CA ASP A 19 6.86 3.96 -9.86
C ASP A 19 6.26 4.86 -8.77
N PHE A 20 7.13 5.47 -7.96
CA PHE A 20 6.76 6.33 -6.84
C PHE A 20 6.83 7.82 -7.21
N ASP A 21 8.03 8.38 -7.30
CA ASP A 21 8.26 9.80 -7.57
C ASP A 21 7.80 10.16 -8.99
N GLY A 22 7.18 11.32 -9.19
CA GLY A 22 6.62 11.71 -10.49
C GLY A 22 5.35 10.96 -10.93
N THR A 23 5.09 9.78 -10.35
CA THR A 23 3.99 8.88 -10.74
C THR A 23 2.82 8.87 -9.74
N ILE A 24 3.04 8.41 -8.50
CA ILE A 24 2.03 8.45 -7.42
C ILE A 24 2.39 9.45 -6.30
N ALA A 25 3.63 9.94 -6.31
CA ALA A 25 4.10 11.07 -5.52
C ALA A 25 4.61 12.18 -6.44
N GLY A 26 4.56 13.42 -5.99
CA GLY A 26 5.12 14.54 -6.75
C GLY A 26 6.63 14.66 -6.57
N LEU A 27 7.25 15.42 -7.46
CA LEU A 27 8.65 15.82 -7.30
C LEU A 27 8.74 17.01 -6.34
N SER A 28 9.71 16.95 -5.42
CA SER A 28 9.98 18.02 -4.47
C SER A 28 11.50 18.27 -4.37
N PRO A 29 11.95 19.52 -4.16
CA PRO A 29 13.35 19.79 -3.83
C PRO A 29 13.80 19.12 -2.52
N ASP A 30 12.89 18.96 -1.55
CA ASP A 30 13.12 18.13 -0.37
C ASP A 30 12.64 16.71 -0.65
N ALA A 31 13.56 15.76 -0.65
CA ALA A 31 13.26 14.37 -0.94
C ALA A 31 12.26 13.75 0.05
N TYR A 32 12.08 14.30 1.25
CA TYR A 32 11.17 13.77 2.26
C TYR A 32 9.89 14.58 2.46
N ASP A 33 9.73 15.70 1.74
CA ASP A 33 8.50 16.48 1.69
C ASP A 33 7.90 16.39 0.28
N VAL A 34 7.46 15.18 -0.08
CA VAL A 34 6.86 14.90 -1.39
C VAL A 34 5.33 14.83 -1.27
N PRO A 35 4.57 15.53 -2.13
CA PRO A 35 3.13 15.45 -2.10
C PRO A 35 2.66 14.11 -2.67
N VAL A 36 2.25 13.20 -1.79
CA VAL A 36 1.77 11.86 -2.15
C VAL A 36 0.29 11.89 -2.50
N ASN A 37 -0.09 11.25 -3.61
CA ASN A 37 -1.48 11.12 -4.00
C ASN A 37 -2.18 10.03 -3.18
N ARG A 38 -3.07 10.43 -2.27
CA ARG A 38 -3.80 9.52 -1.36
C ARG A 38 -4.72 8.55 -2.10
N ASP A 39 -5.36 8.98 -3.19
CA ASP A 39 -6.25 8.12 -3.98
C ASP A 39 -5.48 7.02 -4.71
N SER A 40 -4.26 7.30 -5.19
CA SER A 40 -3.36 6.27 -5.72
C SER A 40 -2.97 5.25 -4.66
N LEU A 41 -2.59 5.70 -3.45
CA LEU A 41 -2.25 4.76 -2.36
C LEU A 41 -3.45 3.88 -2.01
N ALA A 42 -4.64 4.47 -1.89
CA ALA A 42 -5.87 3.77 -1.59
C ALA A 42 -6.21 2.71 -2.65
N ALA A 43 -6.10 3.06 -3.93
CA ALA A 43 -6.36 2.13 -5.02
C ALA A 43 -5.34 0.97 -5.05
N LEU A 44 -4.05 1.25 -4.81
CA LEU A 44 -3.00 0.24 -4.71
C LEU A 44 -3.23 -0.71 -3.53
N SER A 45 -3.56 -0.17 -2.35
CA SER A 45 -3.91 -0.99 -1.17
C SER A 45 -5.11 -1.88 -1.44
N ARG A 46 -6.18 -1.33 -2.03
CA ARG A 46 -7.37 -2.10 -2.39
C ARG A 46 -7.03 -3.24 -3.35
N LEU A 47 -6.31 -2.96 -4.44
CA LEU A 47 -5.89 -3.97 -5.42
C LEU A 47 -5.04 -5.07 -4.79
N ALA A 48 -4.13 -4.73 -3.88
CA ALA A 48 -3.23 -5.69 -3.23
C ALA A 48 -3.96 -6.70 -2.33
N GLY A 49 -5.17 -6.37 -1.87
CA GLY A 49 -6.01 -7.30 -1.12
C GLY A 49 -6.88 -8.21 -1.98
N LEU A 50 -7.00 -7.94 -3.28
CA LEU A 50 -7.88 -8.70 -4.17
C LEU A 50 -7.24 -10.04 -4.58
N PRO A 51 -8.05 -11.09 -4.81
CA PRO A 51 -7.57 -12.37 -5.30
C PRO A 51 -6.72 -12.24 -6.56
N ASN A 52 -5.68 -13.08 -6.64
CA ASN A 52 -4.82 -13.21 -7.83
C ASN A 52 -4.29 -11.85 -8.34
N THR A 53 -3.96 -10.95 -7.42
CA THR A 53 -3.50 -9.59 -7.73
C THR A 53 -2.27 -9.30 -6.87
N THR A 54 -1.14 -9.07 -7.53
CA THR A 54 0.09 -8.61 -6.89
C THR A 54 0.28 -7.14 -7.22
N VAL A 55 0.54 -6.32 -6.20
CA VAL A 55 0.82 -4.90 -6.38
C VAL A 55 2.21 -4.59 -5.85
N ALA A 56 2.97 -3.81 -6.60
CA ALA A 56 4.30 -3.37 -6.22
C ALA A 56 4.52 -1.89 -6.47
N VAL A 57 5.30 -1.26 -5.58
CA VAL A 57 5.90 0.05 -5.80
C VAL A 57 7.38 -0.13 -6.07
N LEU A 58 7.82 0.22 -7.29
CA LEU A 58 9.19 0.05 -7.77
C LEU A 58 9.87 1.41 -7.97
N THR A 59 10.74 1.79 -7.03
CA THR A 59 11.30 3.14 -6.92
C THR A 59 12.82 3.15 -6.90
N GLY A 60 13.42 4.27 -7.30
CA GLY A 60 14.84 4.55 -7.08
C GLY A 60 15.21 4.86 -5.63
N ARG A 61 14.22 5.18 -4.77
CA ARG A 61 14.44 5.36 -3.33
C ARG A 61 14.86 4.05 -2.69
N HIS A 62 15.76 4.11 -1.71
CA HIS A 62 16.00 2.96 -0.82
C HIS A 62 14.79 2.78 0.13
N LEU A 63 14.55 1.57 0.63
CA LEU A 63 13.31 1.26 1.36
C LEU A 63 13.14 2.08 2.64
N ALA A 64 14.22 2.31 3.39
CA ALA A 64 14.15 3.15 4.59
C ALA A 64 13.77 4.61 4.27
N GLY A 65 14.16 5.11 3.10
CA GLY A 65 13.79 6.43 2.62
C GLY A 65 12.34 6.49 2.13
N LEU A 66 11.89 5.43 1.45
CA LEU A 66 10.49 5.28 1.02
C LEU A 66 9.54 5.22 2.22
N ALA A 67 9.89 4.48 3.27
CA ALA A 67 9.07 4.32 4.48
C ALA A 67 8.83 5.64 5.24
N ARG A 68 9.60 6.69 4.96
CA ARG A 68 9.39 8.03 5.54
C ARG A 68 8.31 8.84 4.85
N VAL A 69 7.95 8.47 3.62
CA VAL A 69 7.05 9.25 2.76
C VAL A 69 5.87 8.43 2.23
N CYS A 70 5.95 7.10 2.28
CA CYS A 70 4.93 6.20 1.77
C CYS A 70 4.36 5.38 2.92
N GLU A 71 3.04 5.41 3.08
CA GLU A 71 2.31 4.65 4.09
C GLU A 71 1.85 3.28 3.57
N LEU A 72 2.21 2.88 2.35
CA LEU A 72 1.93 1.53 1.86
C LEU A 72 2.75 0.50 2.64
N SER A 73 2.13 -0.64 2.91
CA SER A 73 2.71 -1.78 3.62
C SER A 73 2.27 -3.08 2.96
N ASP A 74 2.66 -4.23 3.55
CA ASP A 74 2.09 -5.53 3.19
C ASP A 74 0.55 -5.45 3.05
N PRO A 75 -0.04 -6.04 2.00
CA PRO A 75 0.58 -6.91 0.99
C PRO A 75 1.18 -6.22 -0.24
N VAL A 76 1.32 -4.89 -0.25
CA VAL A 76 2.02 -4.19 -1.32
C VAL A 76 3.51 -4.47 -1.22
N VAL A 77 4.10 -4.99 -2.31
CA VAL A 77 5.55 -5.22 -2.39
C VAL A 77 6.25 -3.87 -2.58
N LEU A 78 7.18 -3.53 -1.70
CA LEU A 78 8.01 -2.34 -1.85
C LEU A 78 9.37 -2.75 -2.37
N ALA A 79 9.71 -2.25 -3.57
CA ALA A 79 10.96 -2.51 -4.25
C ALA A 79 11.76 -1.22 -4.39
N GLY A 80 12.81 -1.10 -3.59
CA GLY A 80 13.67 0.08 -3.53
C GLY A 80 14.93 -0.07 -4.37
N SER A 81 15.71 1.00 -4.51
CA SER A 81 16.99 0.99 -5.22
C SER A 81 16.88 0.40 -6.63
N HIS A 82 15.84 0.80 -7.38
CA HIS A 82 15.50 0.30 -8.71
C HIS A 82 15.24 -1.22 -8.77
N GLY A 83 14.75 -1.80 -7.67
CA GLY A 83 14.40 -3.22 -7.56
C GLY A 83 15.44 -4.07 -6.84
N ALA A 84 16.57 -3.47 -6.46
CA ALA A 84 17.64 -4.18 -5.81
C ALA A 84 17.39 -4.40 -4.29
N GLU A 85 16.49 -3.62 -3.68
CA GLU A 85 15.88 -3.90 -2.38
C GLU A 85 14.46 -4.45 -2.58
N ASN A 86 14.05 -5.42 -1.76
CA ASN A 86 12.68 -5.96 -1.78
C ASN A 86 12.19 -6.19 -0.34
N SER A 87 11.01 -5.68 0.00
CA SER A 87 10.39 -5.82 1.32
C SER A 87 10.13 -7.27 1.75
N GLU A 88 9.97 -8.19 0.81
CA GLU A 88 9.69 -9.60 1.10
C GLU A 88 10.97 -10.43 1.37
N HIS A 89 12.09 -10.10 0.74
CA HIS A 89 13.29 -10.95 0.72
C HIS A 89 14.57 -10.27 1.22
N GLY A 90 14.50 -8.98 1.59
CA GLY A 90 15.65 -8.20 2.05
C GLY A 90 16.73 -8.03 0.97
N VAL A 91 17.89 -7.48 1.36
CA VAL A 91 19.09 -7.43 0.53
C VAL A 91 20.15 -8.35 1.12
N VAL A 92 20.63 -9.28 0.31
CA VAL A 92 21.78 -10.12 0.66
C VAL A 92 22.92 -9.79 -0.29
N LEU A 93 23.94 -9.10 0.22
CA LEU A 93 25.15 -8.80 -0.54
C LEU A 93 26.04 -10.04 -0.64
N THR A 94 26.67 -10.24 -1.78
CA THR A 94 27.78 -11.19 -1.88
C THR A 94 29.01 -10.65 -1.13
N GLU A 95 29.96 -11.52 -0.81
CA GLU A 95 31.25 -11.10 -0.21
C GLU A 95 32.00 -10.11 -1.13
N GLU A 96 31.93 -10.33 -2.44
CA GLU A 96 32.52 -9.46 -3.45
C GLU A 96 31.89 -8.07 -3.44
N GLN A 97 30.55 -8.00 -3.45
CA GLN A 97 29.80 -6.74 -3.38
C GLN A 97 30.10 -5.98 -2.07
N SER A 98 30.13 -6.71 -0.95
CA SER A 98 30.45 -6.13 0.37
C SER A 98 31.86 -5.53 0.39
N THR A 99 32.83 -6.24 -0.21
CA THR A 99 34.23 -5.79 -0.32
C THR A 99 34.34 -4.56 -1.22
N ALA A 100 33.66 -4.55 -2.36
CA ALA A 100 33.63 -3.42 -3.29
C ALA A 100 33.07 -2.15 -2.61
N LEU A 101 31.91 -2.26 -1.94
CA LEU A 101 31.30 -1.14 -1.22
C LEU A 101 32.20 -0.60 -0.10
N ALA A 102 32.83 -1.47 0.69
CA ALA A 102 33.77 -1.07 1.73
C ALA A 102 35.01 -0.35 1.15
N GLY A 103 35.49 -0.79 -0.01
CA GLY A 103 36.59 -0.17 -0.73
C GLY A 103 36.26 1.24 -1.22
N VAL A 104 35.09 1.42 -1.81
CA VAL A 104 34.58 2.73 -2.25
C VAL A 104 34.35 3.66 -1.06
N GLU A 105 33.67 3.16 -0.01
CA GLU A 105 33.36 3.94 1.18
C GLU A 105 34.60 4.54 1.84
N ARG A 106 35.64 3.72 2.05
CA ARG A 106 36.90 4.17 2.65
C ARG A 106 37.53 5.33 1.86
N GLN A 107 37.52 5.24 0.53
CA GLN A 107 38.08 6.28 -0.32
C GLN A 107 37.23 7.56 -0.30
N LEU A 108 35.90 7.44 -0.36
CA LEU A 108 35.00 8.60 -0.29
C LEU A 108 35.05 9.31 1.06
N ARG A 109 35.17 8.57 2.17
CA ARG A 109 35.36 9.15 3.51
C ARG A 109 36.63 9.98 3.59
N ALA A 110 37.75 9.47 3.08
CA ALA A 110 39.00 10.22 3.03
C ALA A 110 38.91 11.54 2.23
N ILE A 111 38.04 11.60 1.21
CA ILE A 111 37.78 12.83 0.45
C ILE A 111 36.89 13.80 1.25
N THR A 112 35.81 13.29 1.84
CA THR A 112 34.78 14.11 2.51
C THR A 112 35.22 14.62 3.89
N GLU A 113 36.12 13.94 4.60
CA GLU A 113 36.68 14.40 5.89
C GLU A 113 37.33 15.78 5.81
N GLN A 114 37.87 16.16 4.64
CA GLN A 114 38.48 17.46 4.41
C GLN A 114 37.46 18.59 4.17
N HIS A 115 36.18 18.22 3.99
CA HIS A 115 35.09 19.12 3.62
C HIS A 115 33.81 18.73 4.38
N PRO A 116 33.68 19.08 5.67
CA PRO A 116 32.59 18.59 6.54
C PRO A 116 31.14 18.80 6.03
N PRO A 117 30.81 19.84 5.23
CA PRO A 117 29.48 19.93 4.64
C PRO A 117 29.18 18.85 3.57
N ALA A 118 30.20 18.15 3.07
CA ALA A 118 30.05 16.96 2.24
C ALA A 118 30.08 15.69 3.11
N PHE A 119 29.30 14.69 2.72
CA PHE A 119 29.22 13.44 3.47
C PHE A 119 29.00 12.24 2.54
N VAL A 120 29.25 11.04 3.08
CA VAL A 120 28.97 9.78 2.39
C VAL A 120 27.70 9.17 2.98
N GLU A 121 26.67 9.04 2.16
CA GLU A 121 25.46 8.27 2.49
C GLU A 121 25.73 6.79 2.19
N LEU A 122 25.41 5.94 3.16
CA LEU A 122 25.50 4.49 3.02
C LEU A 122 24.11 3.94 2.72
N LYS A 123 23.93 3.41 1.51
CA LYS A 123 22.74 2.66 1.13
C LYS A 123 23.10 1.17 1.07
N PRO A 124 22.12 0.24 1.10
CA PRO A 124 22.41 -1.19 1.12
C PRO A 124 23.33 -1.65 -0.02
N LEU A 125 23.13 -1.14 -1.23
CA LEU A 125 23.87 -1.53 -2.44
C LEU A 125 24.71 -0.40 -3.04
N GLN A 126 24.74 0.77 -2.38
CA GLN A 126 25.38 1.95 -2.92
C GLN A 126 26.18 2.73 -1.88
N ARG A 127 27.12 3.51 -2.38
CA ARG A 127 27.79 4.59 -1.66
C ARG A 127 27.63 5.87 -2.44
N VAL A 128 27.03 6.88 -1.80
CA VAL A 128 26.74 8.16 -2.45
C VAL A 128 27.49 9.26 -1.74
N VAL A 129 28.32 10.01 -2.46
CA VAL A 129 28.88 11.26 -1.93
C VAL A 129 27.92 12.39 -2.21
N HIS A 130 27.58 13.16 -1.18
CA HIS A 130 26.72 14.34 -1.26
C HIS A 130 27.53 15.60 -1.03
N VAL A 131 27.36 16.59 -1.90
CA VAL A 131 28.04 17.90 -1.77
C VAL A 131 27.09 19.09 -1.81
N ALA A 132 25.76 18.88 -1.73
CA ALA A 132 24.79 19.98 -1.90
C ALA A 132 25.00 21.12 -0.89
N ALA A 133 25.11 20.82 0.40
CA ALA A 133 25.38 21.82 1.45
C ALA A 133 26.75 22.48 1.28
N LEU A 134 27.75 21.76 0.75
CA LEU A 134 29.05 22.34 0.40
C LEU A 134 28.93 23.29 -0.79
N ALA A 135 28.14 22.93 -1.81
CA ALA A 135 27.98 23.73 -3.02
C ALA A 135 27.27 25.07 -2.74
N GLU A 136 26.40 25.12 -1.74
CA GLU A 136 25.79 26.38 -1.27
C GLU A 136 26.81 27.33 -0.64
N GLN A 137 27.86 26.78 -0.01
CA GLN A 137 28.88 27.55 0.72
C GLN A 137 30.09 27.89 -0.15
N ASP A 138 30.59 26.90 -0.89
CA ASP A 138 31.76 26.96 -1.77
C ASP A 138 31.55 26.01 -2.98
N PRO A 139 30.96 26.52 -4.08
CA PRO A 139 30.74 25.75 -5.30
C PRO A 139 32.02 25.13 -5.89
N ASP A 140 33.16 25.83 -5.79
CA ASP A 140 34.43 25.36 -6.34
C ASP A 140 34.99 24.20 -5.50
N ALA A 141 34.83 24.24 -4.17
CA ALA A 141 35.16 23.11 -3.31
C ALA A 141 34.27 21.90 -3.59
N ALA A 142 32.96 22.10 -3.78
CA ALA A 142 32.04 21.03 -4.15
C ALA A 142 32.45 20.37 -5.48
N ALA A 143 32.78 21.17 -6.50
CA ALA A 143 33.27 20.67 -7.78
C ALA A 143 34.57 19.87 -7.63
N ARG A 144 35.52 20.32 -6.78
CA ARG A 144 36.76 19.58 -6.48
C ARG A 144 36.49 18.25 -5.78
N VAL A 145 35.55 18.21 -4.83
CA VAL A 145 35.15 16.98 -4.14
C VAL A 145 34.56 15.97 -5.12
N LEU A 146 33.63 16.40 -5.99
CA LEU A 146 33.03 15.53 -7.00
C LEU A 146 34.08 15.04 -8.01
N ALA A 147 34.97 15.92 -8.48
CA ALA A 147 36.05 15.53 -9.39
C ALA A 147 36.99 14.49 -8.77
N ARG A 148 37.32 14.60 -7.49
CA ARG A 148 38.12 13.60 -6.76
C ARG A 148 37.34 12.30 -6.55
N ALA A 149 36.06 12.39 -6.20
CA ALA A 149 35.21 11.22 -6.01
C ALA A 149 35.07 10.43 -7.31
N ALA A 150 34.95 11.08 -8.46
CA ALA A 150 34.87 10.43 -9.78
C ALA A 150 36.11 9.59 -10.15
N LEU A 151 37.23 9.80 -9.46
CA LEU A 151 38.50 9.08 -9.68
C LEU A 151 38.73 7.93 -8.68
N VAL A 152 37.80 7.69 -7.76
CA VAL A 152 37.88 6.58 -6.80
C VAL A 152 37.91 5.24 -7.52
N GLU A 153 38.77 4.32 -7.09
CA GLU A 153 38.79 2.96 -7.61
C GLU A 153 37.54 2.19 -7.15
N HIS A 154 36.82 1.59 -8.09
CA HIS A 154 35.52 0.98 -7.85
C HIS A 154 35.36 -0.39 -8.56
N PRO A 155 36.29 -1.35 -8.36
CA PRO A 155 36.15 -2.69 -8.94
C PRO A 155 34.86 -3.35 -8.44
N GLY A 156 34.05 -3.90 -9.36
CA GLY A 156 32.78 -4.53 -9.02
C GLY A 156 31.63 -3.56 -8.71
N ALA A 157 31.83 -2.25 -8.91
CA ALA A 157 30.77 -1.25 -8.84
C ALA A 157 30.70 -0.45 -10.14
N THR A 158 29.57 0.23 -10.35
CA THR A 158 29.35 1.20 -11.43
C THR A 158 29.22 2.59 -10.81
N MET A 159 29.74 3.61 -11.49
CA MET A 159 29.69 4.99 -11.02
C MET A 159 28.74 5.81 -11.90
N ALA A 160 27.81 6.54 -11.27
CA ALA A 160 26.91 7.45 -11.93
C ALA A 160 27.02 8.87 -11.31
N PRO A 161 27.30 9.92 -12.11
CA PRO A 161 27.24 11.29 -11.62
C PRO A 161 25.80 11.78 -11.54
N GLY A 162 25.50 12.61 -10.55
CA GLY A 162 24.22 13.30 -10.39
C GLY A 162 24.38 14.76 -9.99
N LYS A 163 23.26 15.48 -9.83
CA LYS A 163 23.30 16.87 -9.37
C LYS A 163 23.77 16.92 -7.92
N ASN A 164 24.95 17.51 -7.68
CA ASN A 164 25.59 17.58 -6.37
C ASN A 164 25.86 16.23 -5.69
N ILE A 165 25.89 15.14 -6.47
CA ILE A 165 26.19 13.79 -5.96
C ILE A 165 27.04 12.99 -6.96
N ILE A 166 27.74 11.97 -6.47
CA ILE A 166 28.19 10.82 -7.27
C ILE A 166 27.77 9.55 -6.53
N GLU A 167 27.14 8.64 -7.24
CA GLU A 167 26.68 7.34 -6.74
C GLU A 167 27.56 6.21 -7.28
N PHE A 168 27.94 5.29 -6.40
CA PHE A 168 28.57 4.02 -6.74
C PHE A 168 27.63 2.88 -6.37
N SER A 169 27.28 2.02 -7.33
CA SER A 169 26.35 0.89 -7.14
C SER A 169 27.02 -0.44 -7.49
N VAL A 170 26.85 -1.44 -6.63
CA VAL A 170 27.25 -2.84 -6.91
C VAL A 170 26.09 -3.68 -7.47
N SER A 171 24.93 -3.06 -7.69
CA SER A 171 23.79 -3.65 -8.39
C SER A 171 23.81 -3.24 -9.85
N THR A 172 23.56 -4.21 -10.74
CA THR A 172 23.28 -3.98 -12.16
C THR A 172 21.80 -4.15 -12.49
N VAL A 173 20.96 -4.47 -11.49
CA VAL A 173 19.52 -4.67 -11.66
C VAL A 173 18.87 -3.32 -11.97
N ASP A 174 18.10 -3.28 -13.06
CA ASP A 174 17.22 -2.16 -13.35
C ASP A 174 15.72 -2.53 -13.18
N LYS A 175 14.84 -1.54 -13.44
CA LYS A 175 13.39 -1.75 -13.31
C LYS A 175 12.87 -2.84 -14.27
N GLY A 176 13.45 -2.95 -15.46
CA GLY A 176 13.06 -3.98 -16.44
C GLY A 176 13.43 -5.38 -15.98
N ASP A 177 14.64 -5.57 -15.46
CA ASP A 177 15.08 -6.83 -14.87
C ASP A 177 14.16 -7.27 -13.72
N TRP A 178 13.82 -6.33 -12.84
CA TRP A 178 12.93 -6.60 -11.71
C TRP A 178 11.52 -6.98 -12.16
N ILE A 179 10.92 -6.22 -13.09
CA ILE A 179 9.57 -6.50 -13.61
C ILE A 179 9.53 -7.86 -14.29
N ALA A 180 10.52 -8.21 -15.11
CA ALA A 180 10.59 -9.50 -15.77
C ALA A 180 10.66 -10.65 -14.75
N ALA A 181 11.51 -10.52 -13.73
CA ALA A 181 11.66 -11.53 -12.68
C ALA A 181 10.41 -11.65 -11.80
N GLU A 182 9.76 -10.53 -11.45
CA GLU A 182 8.53 -10.53 -10.65
C GLU A 182 7.37 -11.16 -11.42
N ARG A 183 7.24 -10.83 -12.71
CA ARG A 183 6.24 -11.42 -13.59
C ARG A 183 6.36 -12.94 -13.63
N GLU A 184 7.58 -13.46 -13.80
CA GLU A 184 7.83 -14.91 -13.79
C GLU A 184 7.52 -15.52 -12.43
N ARG A 185 8.01 -14.92 -11.33
CA ARG A 185 7.81 -15.43 -9.97
C ARG A 185 6.34 -15.54 -9.58
N ARG A 186 5.51 -14.58 -10.00
CA ARG A 186 4.07 -14.56 -9.72
C ARG A 186 3.23 -15.32 -10.75
N GLY A 187 3.83 -15.74 -11.87
CA GLY A 187 3.08 -16.33 -12.98
C GLY A 187 2.06 -15.36 -13.59
N ALA A 188 2.40 -14.07 -13.64
CA ALA A 188 1.46 -13.02 -14.05
C ALA A 188 1.07 -13.17 -15.53
N SER A 189 -0.24 -13.26 -15.77
CA SER A 189 -0.83 -13.40 -17.10
C SER A 189 -0.97 -12.05 -17.80
N ALA A 190 -1.09 -10.97 -17.02
CA ALA A 190 -0.97 -9.60 -17.50
C ALA A 190 -0.26 -8.72 -16.45
N THR A 191 0.55 -7.79 -16.93
CA THR A 191 1.31 -6.83 -16.14
C THR A 191 0.92 -5.41 -16.51
N VAL A 192 0.67 -4.57 -15.52
CA VAL A 192 0.55 -3.12 -15.70
C VAL A 192 1.79 -2.48 -15.08
N PHE A 193 2.47 -1.61 -15.83
CA PHE A 193 3.55 -0.80 -15.27
C PHE A 193 3.29 0.69 -15.54
N ILE A 194 3.38 1.52 -14.50
CA ILE A 194 3.17 2.96 -14.56
C ILE A 194 4.46 3.67 -14.14
N GLY A 195 4.95 4.62 -14.94
CA GLY A 195 6.18 5.38 -14.65
C GLY A 195 6.26 6.70 -15.41
N ASP A 196 7.11 7.62 -14.97
CA ASP A 196 7.22 8.99 -15.52
C ASP A 196 8.59 9.32 -16.11
N ASP A 197 9.65 8.58 -15.79
CA ASP A 197 11.02 8.96 -16.13
C ASP A 197 11.70 7.97 -17.08
N THR A 198 12.87 8.38 -17.58
CA THR A 198 13.74 7.62 -18.47
C THR A 198 14.14 6.25 -17.92
N THR A 199 14.21 6.06 -16.61
CA THR A 199 14.50 4.75 -16.01
C THR A 199 13.35 3.76 -16.18
N ASP A 200 12.11 4.26 -16.26
CA ASP A 200 10.91 3.44 -16.48
C ASP A 200 10.82 2.89 -17.89
N GLU A 201 11.50 3.52 -18.85
CA GLU A 201 11.58 3.02 -20.22
C GLU A 201 12.21 1.62 -20.30
N ASN A 202 13.09 1.26 -19.35
CA ASN A 202 13.61 -0.11 -19.25
C ASN A 202 12.50 -1.09 -18.84
N GLY A 203 11.63 -0.67 -17.92
CA GLY A 203 10.44 -1.42 -17.53
C GLY A 203 9.42 -1.57 -18.65
N PHE A 204 9.13 -0.52 -19.41
CA PHE A 204 8.20 -0.62 -20.54
C PHE A 204 8.69 -1.56 -21.64
N ARG A 205 10.01 -1.61 -21.89
CA ARG A 205 10.60 -2.43 -22.95
C ARG A 205 10.52 -3.93 -22.70
N VAL A 206 10.34 -4.38 -21.46
CA VAL A 206 10.18 -5.81 -21.12
C VAL A 206 8.73 -6.30 -21.17
N LEU A 207 7.76 -5.39 -21.35
CA LEU A 207 6.34 -5.73 -21.40
C LEU A 207 5.98 -6.45 -22.70
N GLY A 208 5.14 -7.48 -22.59
CA GLY A 208 4.61 -8.27 -23.69
C GLY A 208 3.27 -7.75 -24.23
N SER A 209 2.67 -8.52 -25.15
CA SER A 209 1.43 -8.11 -25.83
C SER A 209 0.16 -8.13 -24.97
N ALA A 210 0.19 -8.80 -23.82
CA ALA A 210 -0.91 -8.84 -22.85
C ALA A 210 -0.74 -7.79 -21.73
N ASP A 211 0.39 -7.09 -21.73
CA ASP A 211 0.77 -6.15 -20.69
C ASP A 211 0.46 -4.71 -21.11
N LEU A 212 0.33 -3.80 -20.14
CA LEU A 212 0.08 -2.38 -20.36
C LEU A 212 1.13 -1.52 -19.66
N GLY A 213 1.99 -0.88 -20.46
CA GLY A 213 2.84 0.21 -19.99
C GLY A 213 2.09 1.55 -20.07
N ILE A 214 2.15 2.35 -19.00
CA ILE A 214 1.53 3.66 -18.90
C ILE A 214 2.60 4.71 -18.58
N LYS A 215 2.85 5.62 -19.52
CA LYS A 215 3.73 6.77 -19.31
C LYS A 215 2.97 7.92 -18.66
N VAL A 216 3.50 8.50 -17.58
CA VAL A 216 2.98 9.72 -16.96
C VAL A 216 3.69 10.94 -17.55
N GLY A 217 2.93 11.96 -17.94
CA GLY A 217 3.48 13.20 -18.50
C GLY A 217 4.05 13.03 -19.92
N GLU A 218 4.86 14.00 -20.36
CA GLU A 218 5.39 14.09 -21.73
C GLU A 218 6.65 13.22 -21.97
N GLY A 219 7.15 13.22 -23.22
CA GLY A 219 8.43 12.59 -23.60
C GLY A 219 8.29 11.32 -24.43
N ALA A 220 9.34 10.94 -25.16
CA ALA A 220 9.36 9.70 -25.94
C ALA A 220 9.21 8.48 -25.03
N THR A 221 8.44 7.47 -25.45
CA THR A 221 8.17 6.29 -24.62
C THR A 221 7.91 5.03 -25.43
N ALA A 222 8.25 3.89 -24.84
CA ALA A 222 7.84 2.55 -25.27
C ALA A 222 6.49 2.11 -24.68
N ALA A 223 5.91 2.88 -23.75
CA ALA A 223 4.61 2.59 -23.14
C ALA A 223 3.47 2.57 -24.19
N GLY A 224 2.49 1.68 -23.98
CA GLY A 224 1.33 1.54 -24.85
C GLY A 224 0.23 2.59 -24.62
N MET A 225 0.26 3.26 -23.47
CA MET A 225 -0.67 4.31 -23.07
C MET A 225 0.08 5.47 -22.41
N ARG A 226 -0.52 6.66 -22.44
CA ARG A 226 -0.03 7.84 -21.72
C ARG A 226 -1.16 8.48 -20.92
N VAL A 227 -0.84 8.95 -19.72
CA VAL A 227 -1.69 9.79 -18.89
C VAL A 227 -1.02 11.14 -18.63
N ALA A 228 -1.80 12.19 -18.45
CA ALA A 228 -1.27 13.55 -18.35
C ALA A 228 -0.51 13.79 -17.03
N ASP A 229 -1.03 13.28 -15.91
CA ASP A 229 -0.56 13.61 -14.57
C ASP A 229 -0.94 12.54 -13.53
N ARG A 230 -0.56 12.81 -12.28
CA ARG A 230 -0.80 11.95 -11.11
C ARG A 230 -2.29 11.77 -10.79
N ALA A 231 -3.15 12.74 -11.12
CA ALA A 231 -4.59 12.60 -10.89
C ALA A 231 -5.19 11.60 -11.90
N ALA A 232 -4.72 11.63 -13.14
CA ALA A 232 -5.09 10.62 -14.14
C ALA A 232 -4.56 9.22 -13.79
N VAL A 233 -3.38 9.10 -13.15
CA VAL A 233 -2.91 7.83 -12.57
C VAL A 233 -3.87 7.33 -11.49
N ALA A 234 -4.25 8.18 -10.53
CA ALA A 234 -5.18 7.81 -9.47
C ALA A 234 -6.54 7.35 -10.03
N ALA A 235 -7.07 8.05 -11.03
CA ALA A 235 -8.32 7.69 -11.70
C ALA A 235 -8.24 6.31 -12.38
N PHE A 236 -7.15 6.04 -13.13
CA PHE A 236 -6.94 4.73 -13.75
C PHE A 236 -6.84 3.60 -12.71
N LEU A 237 -6.06 3.82 -11.65
CA LEU A 237 -5.90 2.84 -10.57
C LEU A 237 -7.22 2.55 -9.86
N ALA A 238 -8.02 3.57 -9.58
CA ALA A 238 -9.33 3.43 -8.94
C ALA A 238 -10.31 2.66 -9.84
N GLU A 239 -10.32 2.94 -11.15
CA GLU A 239 -11.17 2.25 -12.11
C GLU A 239 -10.78 0.77 -12.25
N LEU A 240 -9.46 0.48 -12.31
CA LEU A 240 -8.94 -0.89 -12.31
C LEU A 240 -9.27 -1.63 -11.01
N ALA A 241 -9.12 -0.98 -9.85
CA ALA A 241 -9.47 -1.55 -8.55
C ALA A 241 -10.95 -1.91 -8.46
N GLY A 242 -11.84 -1.03 -8.92
CA GLY A 242 -13.28 -1.28 -8.95
C GLY A 242 -13.66 -2.41 -9.92
N ALA A 243 -13.09 -2.41 -11.13
CA ALA A 243 -13.34 -3.46 -12.11
C ALA A 243 -12.82 -4.83 -11.65
N ARG A 244 -11.61 -4.90 -11.08
CA ARG A 244 -11.03 -6.12 -10.52
C ARG A 244 -11.86 -6.64 -9.35
N ALA A 245 -12.25 -5.77 -8.42
CA ALA A 245 -13.06 -6.15 -7.27
C ALA A 245 -14.41 -6.75 -7.68
N ARG A 246 -15.10 -6.15 -8.66
CA ARG A 246 -16.35 -6.70 -9.22
C ARG A 246 -16.15 -8.05 -9.93
N HIS A 247 -14.98 -8.29 -10.50
CA HIS A 247 -14.68 -9.55 -11.16
C HIS A 247 -14.32 -10.67 -10.17
N THR A 248 -13.49 -10.37 -9.17
CA THR A 248 -12.97 -11.38 -8.23
C THR A 248 -13.87 -11.59 -7.01
N GLY A 249 -14.63 -10.57 -6.61
CA GLY A 249 -15.39 -10.53 -5.36
C GLY A 249 -14.51 -10.67 -4.11
N ILE A 250 -15.17 -10.82 -2.96
CA ILE A 250 -14.54 -11.18 -1.68
C ILE A 250 -14.51 -12.71 -1.53
N PRO A 251 -13.33 -13.34 -1.29
CA PRO A 251 -13.22 -14.77 -1.06
C PRO A 251 -14.04 -15.29 0.13
N VAL A 252 -14.45 -16.56 0.05
CA VAL A 252 -15.21 -17.22 1.13
C VAL A 252 -14.30 -17.79 2.22
N GLU A 253 -13.05 -18.07 1.86
CA GLU A 253 -11.97 -18.51 2.72
C GLU A 253 -11.56 -17.38 3.67
N LEU A 254 -11.30 -17.73 4.93
CA LEU A 254 -11.14 -16.74 6.00
C LEU A 254 -9.92 -15.82 5.79
N GLY A 255 -8.73 -16.37 5.55
CA GLY A 255 -7.51 -15.57 5.35
C GLY A 255 -7.62 -14.63 4.14
N PRO A 256 -7.88 -15.15 2.93
CA PRO A 256 -8.08 -14.32 1.74
C PRO A 256 -9.24 -13.34 1.86
N GLY A 257 -10.36 -13.74 2.48
CA GLY A 257 -11.52 -12.87 2.70
C GLY A 257 -11.21 -11.73 3.68
N PHE A 258 -10.47 -12.01 4.75
CA PHE A 258 -9.96 -10.98 5.66
C PHE A 258 -9.05 -10.00 4.92
N ARG A 259 -8.09 -10.51 4.14
CA ARG A 259 -7.17 -9.67 3.36
C ARG A 259 -7.90 -8.69 2.43
N ALA A 260 -8.92 -9.18 1.70
CA ALA A 260 -9.72 -8.35 0.80
C ALA A 260 -10.52 -7.25 1.54
N ILE A 261 -11.18 -7.61 2.67
CA ILE A 261 -11.98 -6.66 3.46
C ILE A 261 -11.07 -5.63 4.14
N ALA A 262 -9.98 -6.09 4.77
CA ALA A 262 -9.02 -5.23 5.43
C ALA A 262 -8.36 -4.25 4.44
N ALA A 263 -8.06 -4.70 3.21
CA ALA A 263 -7.53 -3.82 2.16
C ALA A 263 -8.51 -2.70 1.76
N GLY A 264 -9.81 -2.98 1.72
CA GLY A 264 -10.85 -1.96 1.50
C GLY A 264 -10.86 -0.90 2.61
N MET A 265 -10.80 -1.33 3.87
CA MET A 265 -10.70 -0.41 5.01
C MET A 265 -9.38 0.37 5.02
N THR A 266 -8.24 -0.29 4.75
CA THR A 266 -6.92 0.36 4.65
C THR A 266 -6.93 1.46 3.58
N ALA A 267 -7.60 1.22 2.45
CA ALA A 267 -7.72 2.22 1.39
C ALA A 267 -8.40 3.51 1.89
N GLU A 268 -9.46 3.39 2.71
CA GLU A 268 -10.14 4.55 3.28
C GLU A 268 -9.34 5.20 4.42
N VAL A 269 -8.66 4.41 5.25
CA VAL A 269 -7.74 4.92 6.30
C VAL A 269 -6.67 5.83 5.71
N LEU A 270 -6.08 5.45 4.57
CA LEU A 270 -5.05 6.23 3.87
C LEU A 270 -5.58 7.55 3.26
N ARG A 271 -6.91 7.69 3.13
CA ARG A 271 -7.61 8.85 2.56
C ARG A 271 -8.20 9.78 3.60
N VAL A 272 -8.14 9.44 4.88
CA VAL A 272 -8.64 10.31 5.94
C VAL A 272 -7.80 11.57 6.02
N HIS A 273 -8.47 12.72 5.89
CA HIS A 273 -7.87 14.04 6.02
C HIS A 273 -8.34 14.78 7.27
N ASP A 274 -9.47 14.36 7.86
CA ASP A 274 -9.97 14.85 9.13
C ASP A 274 -10.41 13.67 10.03
N TRP A 275 -9.59 13.37 11.04
CA TRP A 275 -9.84 12.30 12.01
C TRP A 275 -10.92 12.65 13.05
N ASP A 276 -11.30 13.92 13.14
CA ASP A 276 -12.34 14.42 14.04
C ASP A 276 -13.67 14.66 13.29
N ALA A 277 -13.75 14.29 12.01
CA ALA A 277 -14.97 14.37 11.22
C ALA A 277 -16.06 13.42 11.78
N GLN A 278 -17.29 13.92 11.85
CA GLN A 278 -18.45 13.14 12.29
C GLN A 278 -18.69 11.96 11.35
N THR A 279 -18.92 10.78 11.93
CA THR A 279 -19.27 9.57 11.18
C THR A 279 -20.78 9.36 11.12
N PRO A 280 -21.27 8.45 10.26
CA PRO A 280 -22.65 7.96 10.31
C PRO A 280 -23.02 7.24 11.62
N CYS A 281 -22.03 6.83 12.43
CA CYS A 281 -22.26 6.37 13.80
C CYS A 281 -22.48 7.61 14.69
N GLU A 282 -23.66 7.73 15.27
CA GLU A 282 -23.95 8.85 16.17
C GLU A 282 -22.90 8.92 17.29
N GLN A 283 -22.46 10.14 17.62
CA GLN A 283 -21.46 10.43 18.66
C GLN A 283 -20.02 10.04 18.33
N TRP A 284 -19.75 9.35 17.22
CA TRP A 284 -18.39 8.95 16.85
C TRP A 284 -17.81 9.88 15.80
N VAL A 285 -16.54 10.24 16.00
CA VAL A 285 -15.70 10.82 14.97
C VAL A 285 -14.88 9.74 14.26
N ALA A 286 -14.25 10.06 13.12
CA ALA A 286 -13.56 9.08 12.27
C ALA A 286 -12.53 8.22 13.03
N ARG A 287 -11.79 8.80 13.98
CA ARG A 287 -10.83 8.02 14.79
C ARG A 287 -11.49 6.98 15.70
N ASP A 288 -12.73 7.22 16.13
CA ASP A 288 -13.41 6.32 17.07
C ASP A 288 -13.70 4.97 16.41
N ILE A 289 -13.88 4.94 15.09
CA ILE A 289 -13.99 3.69 14.32
C ILE A 289 -12.72 2.83 14.50
N ILE A 290 -11.54 3.43 14.35
CA ILE A 290 -10.27 2.71 14.51
C ILE A 290 -10.05 2.33 15.97
N CYS A 291 -10.34 3.23 16.91
CA CYS A 291 -10.27 2.94 18.35
C CYS A 291 -11.16 1.75 18.73
N HIS A 292 -12.39 1.70 18.22
CA HIS A 292 -13.33 0.61 18.43
C HIS A 292 -12.76 -0.71 17.93
N LEU A 293 -12.36 -0.79 16.66
CA LEU A 293 -11.81 -2.01 16.05
C LEU A 293 -10.53 -2.49 16.74
N CYS A 294 -9.66 -1.56 17.16
CA CYS A 294 -8.43 -1.86 17.89
C CYS A 294 -8.63 -2.21 19.37
N ASP A 295 -9.79 -1.90 19.99
CA ASP A 295 -10.06 -2.26 21.39
C ASP A 295 -10.86 -3.56 21.51
N TRP A 296 -12.00 -3.65 20.84
CA TRP A 296 -12.96 -4.73 21.12
C TRP A 296 -12.45 -6.07 20.64
N TYR A 297 -11.82 -6.12 19.46
CA TYR A 297 -11.43 -7.38 18.85
C TYR A 297 -10.24 -8.03 19.58
N PRO A 298 -9.13 -7.33 19.89
CA PRO A 298 -8.09 -7.89 20.75
C PRO A 298 -8.60 -8.32 22.13
N ARG A 299 -9.52 -7.56 22.74
CA ARG A 299 -10.15 -7.95 24.02
C ARG A 299 -10.95 -9.24 23.88
N ASN A 300 -11.68 -9.41 22.78
CA ASN A 300 -12.43 -10.64 22.52
C ASN A 300 -11.47 -11.84 22.38
N LEU A 301 -10.40 -11.70 21.60
CA LEU A 301 -9.41 -12.77 21.38
C LEU A 301 -8.80 -13.33 22.68
N ARG A 302 -8.65 -12.50 23.72
CA ARG A 302 -8.17 -12.95 25.05
C ARG A 302 -9.09 -14.01 25.68
N LEU A 303 -10.38 -13.99 25.37
CA LEU A 303 -11.34 -15.00 25.85
C LEU A 303 -11.12 -16.38 25.20
N ALA A 304 -10.37 -16.45 24.10
CA ALA A 304 -9.85 -17.68 23.49
C ALA A 304 -8.37 -17.95 23.85
N GLY A 305 -7.78 -17.17 24.77
CA GLY A 305 -6.38 -17.30 25.16
C GLY A 305 -5.38 -16.77 24.11
N VAL A 306 -5.83 -15.94 23.17
CA VAL A 306 -4.99 -15.34 22.13
C VAL A 306 -4.73 -13.88 22.47
N GLU A 307 -3.47 -13.52 22.66
CA GLU A 307 -3.06 -12.14 22.94
C GLU A 307 -2.65 -11.42 21.65
N LEU A 308 -3.19 -10.22 21.46
CA LEU A 308 -2.86 -9.34 20.35
C LEU A 308 -2.51 -7.95 20.89
N ASP A 309 -1.24 -7.76 21.22
CA ASP A 309 -0.74 -6.49 21.76
C ASP A 309 -0.43 -5.50 20.64
N LEU A 310 -1.11 -4.36 20.63
CA LEU A 310 -0.85 -3.25 19.73
C LEU A 310 0.08 -2.24 20.40
N ARG A 311 1.09 -1.78 19.66
CA ARG A 311 2.03 -0.73 20.10
C ARG A 311 1.51 0.64 19.72
N CYS A 312 0.97 0.78 18.52
CA CYS A 312 0.35 2.01 18.08
C CYS A 312 -1.00 2.21 18.78
N GLN A 313 -1.24 3.43 19.27
CA GLN A 313 -2.51 3.78 19.91
C GLN A 313 -3.40 4.48 18.90
N ALA A 314 -4.56 3.89 18.59
CA ALA A 314 -5.50 4.47 17.61
C ALA A 314 -5.92 5.91 17.93
N ALA A 315 -5.91 6.32 19.20
CA ALA A 315 -6.23 7.68 19.62
C ALA A 315 -5.20 8.73 19.19
N THR A 316 -3.95 8.35 18.92
CA THR A 316 -2.86 9.27 18.54
C THR A 316 -2.26 8.95 17.18
N ASP A 317 -2.30 7.69 16.77
CA ASP A 317 -1.83 7.16 15.48
C ASP A 317 -2.84 6.13 14.92
N PRO A 318 -3.98 6.61 14.36
CA PRO A 318 -4.99 5.71 13.79
C PRO A 318 -4.45 4.85 12.64
N VAL A 319 -3.61 5.42 11.77
CA VAL A 319 -3.07 4.73 10.59
C VAL A 319 -2.17 3.59 11.03
N GLY A 320 -1.19 3.85 11.91
CA GLY A 320 -0.28 2.83 12.41
C GLY A 320 -0.99 1.75 13.23
N ALA A 321 -1.97 2.14 14.07
CA ALA A 321 -2.76 1.18 14.86
C ALA A 321 -3.59 0.24 13.97
N TRP A 322 -4.22 0.75 12.92
CA TRP A 322 -4.97 -0.05 11.96
C TRP A 322 -4.05 -1.02 11.20
N GLN A 323 -2.93 -0.53 10.66
CA GLN A 323 -1.98 -1.38 9.93
C GLN A 323 -1.37 -2.48 10.81
N GLU A 324 -1.03 -2.15 12.07
CA GLU A 324 -0.52 -3.14 13.02
C GLU A 324 -1.56 -4.20 13.37
N LEU A 325 -2.84 -3.79 13.56
CA LEU A 325 -3.94 -4.72 13.77
C LEU A 325 -4.09 -5.66 12.57
N VAL A 326 -4.13 -5.12 11.35
CA VAL A 326 -4.30 -5.92 10.13
C VAL A 326 -3.19 -6.96 9.99
N ALA A 327 -1.94 -6.55 10.14
CA ALA A 327 -0.80 -7.46 10.01
C ALA A 327 -0.84 -8.58 11.06
N LYS A 328 -1.14 -8.26 12.32
CA LYS A 328 -1.22 -9.26 13.40
C LYS A 328 -2.40 -10.20 13.25
N VAL A 329 -3.56 -9.70 12.83
CA VAL A 329 -4.74 -10.53 12.58
C VAL A 329 -4.51 -11.44 11.38
N GLN A 330 -3.87 -10.98 10.30
CA GLN A 330 -3.53 -11.83 9.16
C GLN A 330 -2.64 -13.00 9.61
N LEU A 331 -1.57 -12.72 10.36
CA LEU A 331 -0.66 -13.75 10.87
C LEU A 331 -1.37 -14.77 11.79
N LEU A 332 -2.30 -14.30 12.63
CA LEU A 332 -3.12 -15.15 13.48
C LEU A 332 -4.01 -16.07 12.62
N LEU A 333 -4.67 -15.53 11.60
CA LEU A 333 -5.58 -16.31 10.76
C LEU A 333 -4.84 -17.31 9.85
N ASP A 334 -3.59 -17.03 9.52
CA ASP A 334 -2.72 -17.92 8.75
C ASP A 334 -2.14 -19.06 9.60
N ASP A 335 -2.12 -18.94 10.93
CA ASP A 335 -1.73 -20.01 11.86
C ASP A 335 -2.94 -20.90 12.24
N PRO A 336 -2.96 -22.18 11.84
CA PRO A 336 -4.06 -23.09 12.15
C PRO A 336 -4.32 -23.27 13.65
N VAL A 337 -3.30 -23.11 14.50
CA VAL A 337 -3.45 -23.27 15.95
C VAL A 337 -4.27 -22.13 16.53
N THR A 338 -3.88 -20.89 16.26
CA THR A 338 -4.60 -19.72 16.76
C THR A 338 -5.96 -19.53 16.07
N ALA A 339 -6.07 -19.79 14.76
CA ALA A 339 -7.35 -19.72 14.05
C ALA A 339 -8.40 -20.73 14.56
N GLN A 340 -7.97 -21.89 15.08
CA GLN A 340 -8.85 -22.92 15.66
C GLN A 340 -8.98 -22.84 17.18
N ALA A 341 -8.35 -21.86 17.84
CA ALA A 341 -8.53 -21.63 19.27
C ALA A 341 -10.01 -21.38 19.58
N VAL A 342 -10.50 -21.90 20.70
CA VAL A 342 -11.92 -21.86 21.07
C VAL A 342 -12.13 -20.85 22.21
N PHE A 343 -13.14 -20.00 22.07
CA PHE A 343 -13.53 -19.09 23.14
C PHE A 343 -14.04 -19.87 24.36
N ALA A 344 -13.39 -19.67 25.51
CA ALA A 344 -13.76 -20.33 26.75
C ALA A 344 -14.93 -19.64 27.46
N ASP A 345 -15.14 -18.35 27.20
CA ASP A 345 -16.16 -17.50 27.80
C ASP A 345 -16.62 -16.39 26.84
N GLY A 346 -17.63 -15.61 27.25
CA GLY A 346 -18.14 -14.47 26.50
C GLY A 346 -19.18 -14.83 25.44
N PRO A 347 -19.55 -13.87 24.57
CA PRO A 347 -20.62 -14.03 23.58
C PRO A 347 -20.32 -15.11 22.54
N ASP A 348 -19.03 -15.35 22.26
CA ASP A 348 -18.56 -16.31 21.25
C ASP A 348 -18.21 -17.69 21.81
N ARG A 349 -18.52 -17.95 23.10
CA ARG A 349 -18.14 -19.18 23.80
C ARG A 349 -18.48 -20.43 22.99
N GLY A 350 -17.50 -21.31 22.84
CA GLY A 350 -17.63 -22.57 22.09
C GLY A 350 -17.43 -22.45 20.58
N SER A 351 -17.35 -21.24 20.02
CA SER A 351 -16.93 -21.02 18.63
C SER A 351 -15.41 -20.96 18.52
N THR A 352 -14.87 -21.18 17.33
CA THR A 352 -13.44 -20.93 17.06
C THR A 352 -13.18 -19.44 16.81
N VAL A 353 -11.94 -19.00 17.01
CA VAL A 353 -11.49 -17.65 16.64
C VAL A 353 -11.87 -17.37 15.19
N GLY A 354 -11.50 -18.26 14.26
CA GLY A 354 -11.79 -18.02 12.85
C GLY A 354 -13.29 -17.94 12.52
N ALA A 355 -14.14 -18.71 13.22
CA ALA A 355 -15.60 -18.60 13.06
C ALA A 355 -16.13 -17.26 13.57
N ALA A 356 -15.69 -16.79 14.73
CA ALA A 356 -16.08 -15.49 15.28
C ALA A 356 -15.55 -14.32 14.46
N THR A 357 -14.31 -14.41 13.96
CA THR A 357 -13.74 -13.43 13.03
C THR A 357 -14.63 -13.30 11.80
N LYS A 358 -14.99 -14.44 11.18
CA LYS A 358 -15.84 -14.47 9.99
C LYS A 358 -17.25 -13.93 10.25
N GLY A 359 -17.82 -14.27 11.40
CA GLY A 359 -19.21 -13.95 11.75
C GLY A 359 -19.42 -12.53 12.29
N TYR A 360 -18.38 -11.91 12.87
CA TYR A 360 -18.54 -10.63 13.58
C TYR A 360 -17.49 -9.60 13.18
N PHE A 361 -16.20 -9.93 13.22
CA PHE A 361 -15.14 -8.94 12.94
C PHE A 361 -15.12 -8.51 11.47
N LEU A 362 -15.22 -9.44 10.53
CA LEU A 362 -15.24 -9.10 9.10
C LEU A 362 -16.45 -8.23 8.70
N PRO A 363 -17.70 -8.57 9.10
CA PRO A 363 -18.84 -7.68 8.89
C PRO A 363 -18.67 -6.29 9.49
N ASP A 364 -18.09 -6.20 10.69
CA ASP A 364 -17.88 -4.92 11.39
C ASP A 364 -16.90 -4.02 10.61
N VAL A 365 -15.73 -4.55 10.22
CA VAL A 365 -14.76 -3.85 9.37
C VAL A 365 -15.38 -3.44 8.03
N PHE A 366 -16.15 -4.34 7.41
CA PHE A 366 -16.78 -4.10 6.12
C PHE A 366 -17.79 -2.94 6.16
N MET A 367 -18.67 -2.91 7.16
CA MET A 367 -19.63 -1.81 7.34
C MET A 367 -18.93 -0.51 7.73
N HIS A 368 -17.93 -0.57 8.61
CA HIS A 368 -17.18 0.61 9.03
C HIS A 368 -16.26 1.18 7.94
N THR A 369 -15.93 0.40 6.91
CA THR A 369 -15.29 0.93 5.68
C THR A 369 -16.18 2.00 5.04
N TRP A 370 -17.49 1.75 4.96
CA TRP A 370 -18.45 2.73 4.45
C TRP A 370 -18.62 3.91 5.40
N ASP A 371 -18.70 3.66 6.72
CA ASP A 371 -18.82 4.74 7.70
C ASP A 371 -17.62 5.70 7.66
N LEU A 372 -16.41 5.16 7.53
CA LEU A 372 -15.19 5.96 7.42
C LEU A 372 -15.16 6.76 6.12
N ALA A 373 -15.43 6.12 4.97
CA ALA A 373 -15.49 6.81 3.68
C ALA A 373 -16.49 7.99 3.69
N ARG A 374 -17.71 7.77 4.21
CA ARG A 374 -18.75 8.81 4.29
C ARG A 374 -18.40 9.95 5.23
N SER A 375 -17.64 9.69 6.31
CA SER A 375 -17.12 10.77 7.17
C SER A 375 -16.21 11.75 6.42
N GLN A 376 -15.56 11.29 5.35
CA GLN A 376 -14.65 12.07 4.52
C GLN A 376 -15.33 12.62 3.25
N GLY A 377 -16.64 12.40 3.09
CA GLY A 377 -17.39 12.80 1.90
C GLY A 377 -17.16 11.93 0.66
N HIS A 378 -16.68 10.70 0.85
CA HIS A 378 -16.44 9.77 -0.23
C HIS A 378 -17.58 8.76 -0.39
N ASP A 379 -18.05 8.56 -1.62
CA ASP A 379 -19.02 7.50 -1.91
C ASP A 379 -18.29 6.21 -2.31
N VAL A 380 -18.26 5.23 -1.39
CA VAL A 380 -17.61 3.93 -1.61
C VAL A 380 -18.65 2.86 -1.94
N GLU A 381 -18.40 2.12 -3.02
CA GLU A 381 -19.18 0.94 -3.38
C GLU A 381 -18.66 -0.28 -2.59
N LEU A 382 -19.50 -0.79 -1.70
CA LEU A 382 -19.28 -2.05 -1.00
C LEU A 382 -19.55 -3.25 -1.93
N ASP A 383 -18.84 -4.36 -1.73
CA ASP A 383 -19.03 -5.60 -2.49
C ASP A 383 -20.48 -6.10 -2.40
N GLU A 384 -21.15 -6.23 -3.55
CA GLU A 384 -22.60 -6.48 -3.62
C GLU A 384 -22.97 -7.84 -3.00
N ASP A 385 -22.21 -8.89 -3.32
CA ASP A 385 -22.48 -10.25 -2.84
C ASP A 385 -22.23 -10.38 -1.33
N TYR A 386 -21.12 -9.81 -0.84
CA TYR A 386 -20.82 -9.80 0.59
C TYR A 386 -21.83 -8.96 1.36
N ALA A 387 -22.22 -7.79 0.84
CA ALA A 387 -23.25 -6.96 1.44
C ALA A 387 -24.61 -7.68 1.49
N GLN A 388 -25.01 -8.36 0.41
CA GLN A 388 -26.26 -9.11 0.36
C GLN A 388 -26.29 -10.25 1.39
N ARG A 389 -25.19 -10.99 1.55
CA ARG A 389 -25.07 -12.05 2.58
C ARG A 389 -25.18 -11.47 3.99
N ASN A 390 -24.52 -10.36 4.26
CA ASN A 390 -24.59 -9.70 5.57
C ASN A 390 -26.00 -9.18 5.87
N LEU A 391 -26.65 -8.53 4.91
CA LEU A 391 -28.01 -8.05 5.06
C LEU A 391 -28.97 -9.21 5.38
N HIS A 392 -28.90 -10.30 4.62
CA HIS A 392 -29.72 -11.48 4.88
C HIS A 392 -29.46 -12.06 6.28
N GLY A 393 -28.19 -12.09 6.71
CA GLY A 393 -27.80 -12.52 8.05
C GLY A 393 -28.43 -11.67 9.15
N LEU A 394 -28.38 -10.35 9.04
CA LEU A 394 -28.95 -9.42 10.02
C LEU A 394 -30.49 -9.47 10.03
N GLU A 395 -31.13 -9.53 8.86
CA GLU A 395 -32.59 -9.66 8.74
C GLU A 395 -33.11 -10.93 9.42
N SER A 396 -32.34 -12.02 9.39
CA SER A 396 -32.70 -13.27 10.05
C SER A 396 -32.75 -13.19 11.59
N GLN A 397 -32.11 -12.18 12.19
CA GLN A 397 -32.09 -11.96 13.64
C GLN A 397 -33.33 -11.18 14.14
N GLY A 398 -34.11 -10.56 13.25
CA GLY A 398 -35.37 -9.89 13.59
C GLY A 398 -35.22 -8.74 14.59
N GLU A 399 -36.20 -8.59 15.50
CA GLU A 399 -36.24 -7.49 16.49
C GLU A 399 -35.08 -7.52 17.50
N LEU A 400 -34.45 -8.69 17.73
CA LEU A 400 -33.30 -8.85 18.63
C LEU A 400 -32.09 -8.00 18.21
N LEU A 401 -31.99 -7.65 16.92
CA LEU A 401 -30.93 -6.81 16.37
C LEU A 401 -30.97 -5.39 16.97
N GLN A 402 -32.17 -4.84 17.15
CA GLN A 402 -32.39 -3.46 17.60
C GLN A 402 -32.39 -3.34 19.13
N ASP A 403 -32.82 -4.38 19.84
CA ASP A 403 -32.82 -4.44 21.31
C ASP A 403 -31.41 -4.42 21.92
N GLY A 404 -30.39 -4.82 21.15
CA GLY A 404 -28.99 -4.80 21.60
C GLY A 404 -28.35 -3.41 21.65
N GLY A 405 -29.01 -2.36 21.14
CA GLY A 405 -28.50 -0.98 21.13
C GLY A 405 -27.25 -0.74 20.26
N LYS A 406 -26.79 -1.76 19.54
CA LYS A 406 -25.59 -1.71 18.67
C LYS A 406 -25.88 -1.12 17.28
N PHE A 407 -27.14 -1.11 16.87
CA PHE A 407 -27.58 -0.62 15.57
C PHE A 407 -28.61 0.49 15.72
N GLY A 408 -28.65 1.39 14.74
CA GLY A 408 -29.64 2.46 14.69
C GLY A 408 -30.96 1.99 14.08
N VAL A 409 -31.99 2.84 14.19
CA VAL A 409 -33.29 2.60 13.56
C VAL A 409 -33.12 2.50 12.04
N PRO A 410 -33.66 1.44 11.39
CA PRO A 410 -33.50 1.25 9.95
C PRO A 410 -33.99 2.45 9.13
N GLN A 411 -33.22 2.82 8.12
CA GLN A 411 -33.50 3.95 7.22
C GLN A 411 -34.13 3.47 5.90
N ARG A 412 -34.82 4.37 5.20
CA ARG A 412 -35.34 4.09 3.86
C ARG A 412 -34.24 4.25 2.82
N THR A 413 -34.20 3.35 1.84
CA THR A 413 -33.35 3.48 0.65
C THR A 413 -34.16 3.85 -0.59
N PRO A 414 -33.52 4.46 -1.60
CA PRO A 414 -34.11 4.60 -2.93
C PRO A 414 -34.45 3.24 -3.56
N GLU A 415 -35.43 3.22 -4.46
CA GLU A 415 -35.73 2.04 -5.27
C GLU A 415 -34.51 1.70 -6.15
N GLY A 416 -34.14 0.42 -6.21
CA GLY A 416 -32.96 -0.04 -6.95
C GLY A 416 -31.62 0.22 -6.25
N ALA A 417 -31.60 0.60 -4.97
CA ALA A 417 -30.38 0.74 -4.19
C ALA A 417 -29.55 -0.57 -4.16
N SER A 418 -28.23 -0.43 -4.21
CA SER A 418 -27.27 -1.54 -4.07
C SER A 418 -27.48 -2.30 -2.76
N ALA A 419 -27.05 -3.56 -2.71
CA ALA A 419 -27.06 -4.35 -1.48
C ALA A 419 -26.25 -3.67 -0.37
N GLY A 420 -25.12 -3.04 -0.72
CA GLY A 420 -24.33 -2.23 0.21
C GLY A 420 -25.16 -1.12 0.87
N LEU A 421 -25.85 -0.31 0.07
CA LEU A 421 -26.65 0.79 0.62
C LEU A 421 -27.86 0.30 1.43
N ARG A 422 -28.48 -0.81 1.01
CA ARG A 422 -29.56 -1.47 1.76
C ARG A 422 -29.07 -2.03 3.11
N LEU A 423 -27.89 -2.64 3.13
CA LEU A 423 -27.24 -3.10 4.36
C LEU A 423 -27.01 -1.94 5.32
N MET A 424 -26.36 -0.86 4.85
CA MET A 424 -26.04 0.29 5.70
C MET A 424 -27.31 0.98 6.22
N ALA A 425 -28.35 1.09 5.39
CA ALA A 425 -29.64 1.61 5.82
C ALA A 425 -30.32 0.69 6.85
N HIS A 426 -30.23 -0.63 6.71
CA HIS A 426 -30.79 -1.59 7.65
C HIS A 426 -30.17 -1.47 9.05
N VAL A 427 -28.87 -1.20 9.14
CA VAL A 427 -28.17 -0.95 10.41
C VAL A 427 -28.30 0.49 10.92
N GLY A 428 -29.13 1.30 10.24
CA GLY A 428 -29.56 2.62 10.68
C GLY A 428 -28.73 3.80 10.15
N ARG A 429 -27.88 3.59 9.14
CA ARG A 429 -27.14 4.69 8.50
C ARG A 429 -28.01 5.42 7.49
N ARG A 430 -27.91 6.75 7.47
CA ARG A 430 -28.58 7.58 6.46
C ARG A 430 -27.87 7.45 5.11
N PRO A 431 -28.56 7.02 4.03
CA PRO A 431 -27.94 6.81 2.71
C PRO A 431 -27.24 8.01 2.09
N ASP A 432 -27.63 9.23 2.47
CA ASP A 432 -27.13 10.51 1.97
C ASP A 432 -26.06 11.14 2.88
N PHE A 433 -25.69 10.50 4.00
CA PHE A 433 -24.73 11.07 4.94
C PHE A 433 -23.40 11.40 4.24
N GLY A 434 -22.89 12.61 4.49
CA GLY A 434 -21.57 13.06 4.06
C GLY A 434 -21.47 13.40 2.57
N LEU A 435 -22.52 13.17 1.77
CA LEU A 435 -22.52 13.53 0.35
C LEU A 435 -23.22 14.87 0.15
N SER A 436 -22.64 15.72 -0.69
CA SER A 436 -23.13 17.08 -1.02
C SER A 436 -24.19 17.10 -2.11
#